data_AF-A0A0L0G3N0-F1
#
_entry.id   AF-A0A0L0G3N0-F1
#
_cell.length_a   1.000
_cell.length_b   1.000
_cell.length_c   1.000
_cell.angle_alpha   90.00
_cell.angle_beta   90.00
_cell.angle_gamma   90.00
#
_symmetry.space_group_name_H-M   'P 1'
#
loop_
_entity.id
_entity.type
_entity.pdbx_description
1 polymer ?
#
loop_
_entity_poly.entity_id
_entity_poly.type
_entity_poly.pdbx_seq_one_letter_code
_entity_poly.pdbx_strand_id
1 'polypeptide(L)'
;MLVANSDFVTSSPTGGVWQMPGNYAAIYDAYGGHTQHFGKPTAFIYKECIDMLATKGIEKKDIICVGDSFHHDIKGACDAGLDVLFISSGVHRPELMPERAVTVDKESLEDLCKTIGCRPTYYTELFR
;
A
#
# COMPACT_ATOMS: atom_id res chain seq x y z
N MET A 1 -13.37 -15.08 9.71
CA MET A 1 -11.92 -15.09 9.97
C MET A 1 -11.44 -13.67 10.20
N LEU A 2 -10.68 -13.43 11.26
CA LEU A 2 -10.01 -12.14 11.48
C LEU A 2 -8.67 -12.12 10.74
N VAL A 3 -8.41 -11.06 9.99
CA VAL A 3 -7.21 -10.90 9.16
C VAL A 3 -6.42 -9.71 9.68
N ALA A 4 -5.39 -10.00 10.47
CA ALA A 4 -4.56 -8.98 11.15
C ALA A 4 -3.57 -8.28 10.20
N ASN A 5 -3.22 -8.92 9.09
CA ASN A 5 -2.44 -8.32 8.00
C ASN A 5 -3.15 -8.60 6.67
N SER A 6 -3.66 -7.54 6.05
CA SER A 6 -4.44 -7.62 4.83
C SER A 6 -3.60 -7.69 3.55
N ASP A 7 -2.28 -7.59 3.67
CA ASP A 7 -1.38 -7.65 2.52
C ASP A 7 -1.53 -8.99 1.78
N PHE A 8 -1.48 -8.96 0.45
CA PHE A 8 -1.47 -10.15 -0.40
C PHE A 8 -0.07 -10.75 -0.52
N VAL A 9 0.93 -9.90 -0.69
CA VAL A 9 2.33 -10.29 -0.87
C VAL A 9 3.26 -9.34 -0.12
N THR A 10 4.47 -9.82 0.19
CA THR A 10 5.56 -8.99 0.72
C THR A 10 6.87 -9.32 0.01
N SER A 11 7.79 -8.36 -0.05
CA SER A 11 9.12 -8.56 -0.61
C SER A 11 10.00 -9.41 0.31
N SER A 12 10.66 -10.42 -0.23
CA SER A 12 11.58 -11.28 0.53
C SER A 12 12.95 -10.61 0.71
N PRO A 13 13.60 -10.72 1.89
CA PRO A 13 14.96 -10.25 2.10
C PRO A 13 16.01 -10.88 1.18
N THR A 14 15.74 -12.10 0.67
CA THR A 14 16.63 -12.83 -0.25
C THR A 14 16.21 -12.67 -1.72
N GLY A 15 15.26 -11.78 -2.02
CA GLY A 15 14.67 -11.60 -3.34
C GLY A 15 13.42 -12.45 -3.56
N GLY A 16 12.54 -11.96 -4.44
CA GLY A 16 11.22 -12.56 -4.71
C GLY A 16 10.11 -12.05 -3.79
N VAL A 17 8.95 -12.70 -3.86
CA VAL A 17 7.75 -12.34 -3.09
C VAL A 17 7.27 -13.50 -2.22
N TRP A 18 6.82 -13.20 -1.00
CA TRP A 18 6.19 -14.15 -0.09
C TRP A 18 4.69 -13.91 -0.01
N GLN A 19 3.94 -15.01 0.14
CA GLN A 19 2.49 -14.98 0.30
C GLN A 19 2.12 -14.49 1.71
N MET A 20 1.15 -13.59 1.78
CA MET A 20 0.71 -12.96 3.03
C MET A 20 -0.74 -13.33 3.37
N PRO A 21 -1.21 -13.10 4.62
CA PRO A 21 -2.52 -13.56 5.07
C PRO A 21 -3.71 -13.06 4.25
N GLY A 22 -3.59 -11.93 3.53
CA GLY A 22 -4.60 -11.44 2.61
C GLY A 22 -4.92 -12.41 1.47
N ASN A 23 -3.94 -13.20 1.00
CA ASN A 23 -4.21 -14.23 -0.02
C ASN A 23 -5.07 -15.38 0.54
N TYR A 24 -4.82 -15.80 1.77
CA TYR A 24 -5.67 -16.81 2.44
C TYR A 24 -7.07 -16.26 2.75
N ALA A 25 -7.17 -14.97 3.08
CA ALA A 25 -8.44 -14.29 3.26
C ALA A 25 -9.30 -14.31 1.99
N ALA A 26 -8.72 -13.94 0.84
CA ALA A 26 -9.41 -13.97 -0.44
C ALA A 26 -9.89 -15.38 -0.82
N ILE A 27 -9.07 -16.41 -0.56
CA ILE A 27 -9.49 -17.80 -0.75
C ILE A 27 -10.66 -18.14 0.16
N TYR A 28 -10.59 -17.80 1.45
CA TYR A 28 -11.65 -18.09 2.41
C TYR A 28 -12.98 -17.45 2.03
N ASP A 29 -12.98 -16.19 1.58
CA ASP A 29 -14.17 -15.49 1.10
C ASP A 29 -14.73 -16.13 -0.17
N ALA A 30 -13.87 -16.56 -1.11
CA ALA A 30 -14.30 -17.24 -2.34
C ALA A 30 -15.04 -18.57 -2.06
N TYR A 31 -14.77 -19.22 -0.92
CA TYR A 31 -15.50 -20.40 -0.45
C TYR A 31 -16.77 -20.08 0.37
N GLY A 32 -17.21 -18.82 0.39
CA GLY A 32 -18.39 -18.38 1.14
C GLY A 32 -18.13 -18.12 2.63
N GLY A 33 -16.85 -18.10 3.03
CA GLY A 33 -16.46 -17.58 4.33
C GLY A 33 -16.69 -16.08 4.44
N HIS A 34 -16.54 -15.56 5.65
CA HIS A 34 -16.55 -14.12 5.91
C HIS A 34 -15.24 -13.71 6.58
N THR A 35 -14.51 -12.78 5.96
CA THR A 35 -13.33 -12.15 6.54
C THR A 35 -13.65 -10.79 7.15
N GLN A 36 -12.88 -10.43 8.17
CA GLN A 36 -12.84 -9.07 8.69
C GLN A 36 -11.38 -8.62 8.73
N HIS A 37 -11.10 -7.58 7.97
CA HIS A 37 -9.76 -7.07 7.73
C HIS A 37 -9.42 -5.94 8.70
N PHE A 38 -8.20 -6.00 9.24
CA PHE A 38 -7.58 -4.94 10.02
C PHE A 38 -6.28 -4.49 9.33
N GLY A 39 -5.86 -3.26 9.63
CA GLY A 39 -4.71 -2.63 8.99
C GLY A 39 -5.07 -1.92 7.69
N LYS A 40 -4.08 -1.71 6.82
CA LYS A 40 -4.25 -0.96 5.56
C LYS A 40 -5.08 -1.79 4.56
N PRO A 41 -5.94 -1.19 3.73
CA PRO A 41 -6.21 0.25 3.58
C PRO A 41 -7.35 0.76 4.49
N THR A 42 -7.77 0.03 5.53
CA THR A 42 -8.96 0.40 6.31
C THR A 42 -8.81 1.75 7.00
N ALA A 43 -9.88 2.55 7.03
CA ALA A 43 -9.87 3.88 7.64
C ALA A 43 -9.48 3.87 9.14
N PHE A 44 -9.70 2.75 9.82
CA PHE A 44 -9.39 2.58 11.25
C PHE A 44 -7.92 2.87 11.55
N ILE A 45 -6.97 2.20 10.87
CA ILE A 45 -5.55 2.36 11.19
C ILE A 45 -5.05 3.78 10.91
N TYR A 46 -5.53 4.42 9.84
CA TYR A 46 -5.15 5.79 9.50
C TYR A 46 -5.70 6.79 10.51
N LYS A 47 -6.96 6.62 10.94
CA LYS A 47 -7.56 7.46 11.99
C LYS A 47 -6.76 7.36 13.29
N GLU A 48 -6.44 6.15 13.74
CA GLU A 48 -5.65 5.94 14.96
C GLU A 48 -4.25 6.60 14.86
N CYS A 49 -3.59 6.49 13.70
CA CYS A 49 -2.30 7.17 13.47
C CYS A 49 -2.45 8.71 13.50
N ILE A 50 -3.48 9.26 12.85
CA ILE A 50 -3.76 10.71 12.84
C ILE A 50 -4.04 11.21 14.26
N ASP A 51 -4.93 10.53 14.99
CA ASP A 51 -5.31 10.90 16.35
C ASP A 51 -4.08 10.86 17.29
N MET A 52 -3.22 9.85 17.16
CA MET A 52 -1.96 9.76 17.91
C MET A 52 -1.02 10.94 17.60
N LEU A 53 -0.86 11.30 16.32
CA LEU A 53 0.01 12.41 15.90
C LEU A 53 -0.57 13.77 16.35
N ALA A 54 -1.89 13.92 16.36
CA ALA A 54 -2.56 15.11 16.87
C ALA A 54 -2.26 15.35 18.37
N THR A 55 -2.11 14.30 19.18
CA THR A 55 -1.68 14.45 20.59
C THR A 55 -0.28 15.08 20.74
N LYS A 56 0.52 15.04 19.68
CA LYS A 56 1.85 15.66 19.58
C LYS A 56 1.82 17.03 18.88
N GLY A 57 0.64 17.56 18.57
CA GLY A 57 0.47 18.83 17.86
C GLY A 57 0.78 18.78 16.37
N ILE A 58 0.81 17.58 15.76
CA ILE A 58 1.04 17.41 14.33
C ILE A 58 -0.31 17.43 13.61
N GLU A 59 -0.49 18.35 12.66
CA GLU A 59 -1.72 18.44 11.89
C GLU A 59 -1.71 17.48 10.70
N LYS A 60 -2.90 17.12 10.21
CA LYS A 60 -3.07 16.20 9.07
C LYS A 60 -2.28 16.62 7.82
N LYS A 61 -2.15 17.93 7.58
CA LYS A 61 -1.42 18.50 6.44
C LYS A 61 0.11 18.31 6.53
N ASP A 62 0.62 18.00 7.72
CA ASP A 62 2.05 17.81 8.00
C ASP A 62 2.43 16.31 8.00
N ILE A 63 1.49 15.43 7.60
CA ILE A 63 1.65 13.98 7.58
C ILE A 63 1.79 13.50 6.14
N ILE A 64 2.82 12.71 5.87
CA ILE A 64 2.99 11.95 4.64
C ILE A 64 3.06 10.45 4.95
N CYS A 65 2.27 9.66 4.25
CA CYS A 65 2.39 8.20 4.25
C CYS A 65 3.51 7.78 3.30
N VAL A 66 4.26 6.74 3.67
CA VAL A 66 5.32 6.17 2.83
C VAL A 66 5.06 4.68 2.69
N GLY A 67 5.04 4.16 1.47
CA GLY A 67 4.79 2.75 1.24
C GLY A 67 4.98 2.33 -0.21
N ASP A 68 4.97 1.02 -0.43
CA ASP A 68 5.30 0.39 -1.70
C ASP A 68 4.13 -0.38 -2.31
N SER A 69 2.97 -0.43 -1.65
CA SER A 69 1.81 -1.19 -2.12
C SER A 69 0.61 -0.31 -2.47
N PHE A 70 0.26 -0.27 -3.76
CA PHE A 70 -0.92 0.46 -4.24
C PHE A 70 -2.23 0.07 -3.54
N HIS A 71 -2.48 -1.23 -3.37
CA HIS A 71 -3.71 -1.74 -2.75
C HIS A 71 -3.85 -1.41 -1.26
N HIS A 72 -2.74 -1.09 -0.58
CA HIS A 72 -2.70 -0.95 0.88
C HIS A 72 -2.30 0.47 1.27
N ASP A 73 -1.05 0.86 1.00
CA ASP A 73 -0.48 2.13 1.44
C ASP A 73 -1.11 3.33 0.71
N ILE A 74 -1.08 3.28 -0.63
CA ILE A 74 -1.51 4.40 -1.48
C ILE A 74 -3.01 4.56 -1.40
N LYS A 75 -3.78 3.46 -1.58
CA LYS A 75 -5.23 3.51 -1.43
C LYS A 75 -5.65 4.02 -0.06
N GLY A 76 -5.07 3.48 1.02
CA GLY A 76 -5.43 3.88 2.37
C GLY A 76 -5.07 5.33 2.69
N ALA A 77 -3.92 5.82 2.23
CA ALA A 77 -3.52 7.21 2.42
C ALA A 77 -4.42 8.18 1.64
N CYS A 78 -4.75 7.86 0.38
CA CYS A 78 -5.66 8.66 -0.43
C CYS A 78 -7.07 8.70 0.17
N ASP A 79 -7.61 7.56 0.62
CA ASP A 79 -8.91 7.50 1.29
C ASP A 79 -8.92 8.28 2.61
N ALA A 80 -7.80 8.26 3.32
CA ALA A 80 -7.60 9.06 4.52
C ALA A 80 -7.36 10.55 4.19
N GLY A 81 -7.19 10.94 2.92
CA GLY A 81 -6.90 12.31 2.50
C GLY A 81 -5.54 12.83 3.00
N LEU A 82 -4.53 11.96 3.01
CA LEU A 82 -3.14 12.25 3.38
C LEU A 82 -2.26 12.32 2.13
N ASP A 83 -1.16 13.06 2.22
CA ASP A 83 -0.11 12.95 1.22
C ASP A 83 0.54 11.57 1.28
N VAL A 84 0.98 11.06 0.12
CA VAL A 84 1.63 9.75 0.06
C VAL A 84 2.82 9.74 -0.91
N LEU A 85 3.93 9.19 -0.43
CA LEU A 85 5.12 8.87 -1.20
C LEU A 85 5.12 7.38 -1.55
N PHE A 86 5.01 7.07 -2.83
CA PHE A 86 5.11 5.71 -3.34
C PHE A 86 6.57 5.30 -3.61
N ILE A 87 6.96 4.12 -3.12
CA ILE A 87 8.27 3.52 -3.33
C ILE A 87 8.19 2.45 -4.44
N SER A 88 8.69 2.76 -5.62
CA SER A 88 8.51 1.91 -6.81
C SER A 88 9.41 0.67 -6.85
N SER A 89 10.44 0.60 -6.01
CA SER A 89 11.33 -0.57 -5.92
C SER A 89 10.78 -1.72 -5.05
N GLY A 90 9.63 -1.54 -4.40
CA GLY A 90 9.00 -2.56 -3.57
C GLY A 90 8.11 -3.54 -4.35
N VAL A 91 6.95 -3.92 -3.78
CA VAL A 91 6.13 -5.03 -4.31
C VAL A 91 5.68 -4.87 -5.77
N HIS A 92 5.52 -3.64 -6.26
CA HIS A 92 5.13 -3.34 -7.66
C HIS A 92 6.32 -3.28 -8.63
N ARG A 93 7.55 -3.50 -8.16
CA ARG A 93 8.75 -3.42 -9.02
C ARG A 93 8.67 -4.28 -10.29
N PRO A 94 8.19 -5.54 -10.26
CA PRO A 94 8.09 -6.34 -11.48
C PRO A 94 7.19 -5.74 -12.56
N GLU A 95 6.15 -5.00 -12.15
CA GLU A 95 5.15 -4.38 -13.04
C GLU A 95 5.62 -3.01 -13.56
N LEU A 96 6.44 -2.31 -12.77
CA LEU A 96 6.89 -0.94 -13.03
C LEU A 96 8.30 -0.82 -13.60
N MET A 97 9.15 -1.82 -13.39
CA MET A 97 10.57 -1.81 -13.75
C MET A 97 11.00 -3.20 -14.24
N PRO A 98 10.57 -3.62 -15.44
CA PRO A 98 10.96 -4.91 -16.02
C PRO A 98 12.49 -5.02 -16.16
N GLU A 99 13.03 -6.24 -16.20
CA GLU A 99 14.47 -6.48 -16.17
C GLU A 99 15.24 -5.61 -17.18
N ARG A 100 16.21 -4.83 -16.66
CA ARG A 100 17.04 -3.80 -17.34
C ARG A 100 16.49 -2.38 -17.40
N ALA A 101 15.27 -2.12 -16.91
CA ALA A 101 14.79 -0.75 -16.75
C ALA A 101 15.55 -0.01 -15.64
N VAL A 102 15.99 1.22 -15.94
CA VAL A 102 16.69 2.12 -14.99
C VAL A 102 15.70 3.13 -14.37
N THR A 103 14.49 3.23 -14.92
CA THR A 103 13.45 4.17 -14.49
C THR A 103 12.10 3.48 -14.43
N VAL A 104 11.21 4.00 -13.58
CA VAL A 104 9.80 3.61 -13.52
C VAL A 104 9.15 3.84 -14.88
N ASP A 105 8.46 2.82 -15.38
CA ASP A 105 7.59 2.96 -16.55
C ASP A 105 6.36 3.79 -16.19
N LYS A 106 6.22 4.94 -16.87
CA LYS A 106 5.17 5.91 -16.55
C LYS A 106 3.78 5.44 -16.98
N GLU A 107 3.70 4.61 -18.01
CA GLU A 107 2.42 4.10 -18.51
C GLU A 107 1.86 3.06 -17.54
N SER A 108 2.68 2.09 -17.13
CA SER A 108 2.34 1.13 -16.07
C SER A 108 1.94 1.82 -14.76
N LEU A 109 2.66 2.88 -14.36
CA LEU A 109 2.31 3.63 -13.15
C LEU A 109 0.93 4.31 -13.27
N GLU A 110 0.65 4.90 -14.43
CA GLU A 110 -0.64 5.55 -14.69
C GLU A 110 -1.78 4.52 -14.72
N ASP A 111 -1.54 3.33 -15.25
CA ASP A 111 -2.53 2.26 -15.28
C ASP A 111 -2.79 1.67 -13.88
N LEU A 112 -1.79 1.57 -13.02
CA LEU A 112 -1.99 1.28 -11.59
C LEU A 112 -2.85 2.35 -10.92
N CYS A 113 -2.57 3.63 -11.18
CA CYS A 113 -3.35 4.74 -10.60
C CYS A 113 -4.82 4.67 -11.03
N LYS A 114 -5.09 4.40 -12.32
CA LYS A 114 -6.46 4.22 -12.83
C LYS A 114 -7.17 3.01 -12.21
N THR A 115 -6.48 1.88 -12.12
CA THR A 115 -7.04 0.62 -11.59
C THR A 115 -7.49 0.77 -10.15
N ILE A 116 -6.70 1.49 -9.34
CA ILE A 116 -6.97 1.69 -7.92
C ILE A 116 -7.89 2.89 -7.67
N GLY A 117 -7.97 3.82 -8.63
CA GLY A 117 -8.75 5.05 -8.52
C GLY A 117 -8.10 6.11 -7.63
N CYS A 118 -6.79 6.04 -7.42
CA CYS A 118 -6.04 7.05 -6.66
C CYS A 118 -4.62 7.21 -7.19
N ARG A 119 -3.99 8.34 -6.84
CA ARG A 119 -2.66 8.71 -7.33
C ARG A 119 -1.78 9.13 -6.15
N PRO A 120 -0.53 8.64 -6.07
CA PRO A 120 0.37 9.12 -5.04
C PRO A 120 0.77 10.58 -5.26
N THR A 121 0.99 11.33 -4.19
CA THR A 121 1.47 12.73 -4.25
C THR A 121 2.86 12.78 -4.87
N TYR A 122 3.72 11.85 -4.45
CA TYR A 122 5.10 11.72 -4.92
C TYR A 122 5.43 10.25 -5.18
N TYR A 123 6.44 9.99 -6.00
CA TYR A 123 7.02 8.66 -6.11
C TYR A 123 8.54 8.73 -6.23
N THR A 124 9.22 7.73 -5.70
CA THR A 124 10.67 7.57 -5.77
C THR A 124 11.01 6.10 -5.90
N GLU A 125 12.20 5.78 -6.41
CA GLU A 125 12.69 4.41 -6.41
C GLU A 125 13.02 3.93 -5.00
N LEU A 126 13.71 4.76 -4.20
CA LEU A 126 14.19 4.41 -2.87
C LEU A 126 13.89 5.50 -1.87
N PHE A 127 13.71 5.10 -0.60
CA PHE A 127 13.59 5.99 0.55
C PHE A 127 14.89 5.90 1.37
N ARG A 128 15.62 7.00 1.49
CA ARG A 128 16.90 7.09 2.20
C ARG A 128 17.00 8.41 2.95
#